data_AF-A0A2H9LLQ1-F1
#
_entry.id   AF-A0A2H9LLQ1-F1
#
_cell.length_a   1.000
_cell.length_b   1.000
_cell.length_c   1.000
_cell.angle_alpha   90.00
_cell.angle_beta   90.00
_cell.angle_gamma   90.00
#
_symmetry.space_group_name_H-M   'P 1'
#
loop_
_entity.id
_entity.type
_entity.pdbx_description
1 polymer ?
#
loop_
_entity_poly.entity_id
_entity_poly.type
_entity_poly.pdbx_seq_one_letter_code
_entity_poly.pdbx_strand_id
1 'polypeptide(L)' 'MHTRDWLRVGQLPGEVKVNMAVDMTNTCLRVCAEGIRAQFPEISEGELLEWLRERLDWASVGRRAEEVRYLSVGCD' A
#
# COMPACT_ATOMS: atom_id res chain seq x y z
N MET A 1 0.64 -7.11 15.57
CA MET A 1 0.31 -5.73 16.00
C MET A 1 -0.69 -5.83 17.15
N HIS A 2 -0.45 -5.17 18.29
CA HIS A 2 -1.28 -5.34 19.48
C HIS A 2 -2.54 -4.47 19.39
N THR A 3 -3.63 -4.88 20.03
CA THR A 3 -4.92 -4.15 20.05
C THR A 3 -4.78 -2.71 20.56
N ARG A 4 -3.81 -2.46 21.45
CA ARG A 4 -3.49 -1.11 21.96
C ARG A 4 -2.91 -0.18 20.91
N ASP A 5 -2.24 -0.69 19.88
CA ASP A 5 -1.64 0.12 18.83
C ASP A 5 -2.71 0.67 17.87
N TRP A 6 -3.75 -0.12 17.60
CA TRP A 6 -4.91 0.29 16.79
C TRP A 6 -5.73 1.42 17.41
N LEU A 7 -5.99 1.34 18.72
CA LEU A 7 -6.67 2.40 19.48
C LEU A 7 -5.90 3.73 19.42
N ARG A 8 -4.57 3.67 19.47
CA ARG A 8 -3.71 4.86 19.38
C ARG A 8 -3.74 5.49 17.99
N VAL A 9 -3.60 4.67 16.94
CA VAL A 9 -3.71 5.17 15.56
C VAL A 9 -5.10 5.75 15.31
N GLY A 10 -6.16 5.12 15.82
CA GLY A 10 -7.54 5.61 15.71
C GLY A 10 -7.78 7.01 16.30
N GLN A 11 -6.98 7.41 17.29
CA GLN A 11 -7.07 8.72 17.95
C GLN A 11 -6.25 9.83 17.27
N LEU A 12 -5.40 9.51 16.29
CA LEU A 12 -4.62 10.52 15.58
C LEU A 12 -5.50 11.43 14.71
N PRO A 13 -5.11 12.71 14.53
CA PRO A 13 -5.73 13.60 13.55
C PRO A 13 -5.71 12.98 12.15
N GLY A 14 -6.71 13.31 11.33
CA GLY A 14 -6.85 12.75 9.97
C GLY A 14 -5.62 12.99 9.10
N GLU A 15 -5.07 14.19 9.12
CA GLU A 15 -3.84 14.57 8.41
C GLU A 15 -2.64 13.69 8.80
N VAL A 16 -2.48 13.39 10.09
CA VAL A 16 -1.38 12.57 10.60
C VAL A 16 -1.52 11.12 10.14
N LYS A 17 -2.76 10.58 10.14
CA LYS A 17 -3.03 9.24 9.61
C LYS A 17 -2.72 9.13 8.13
N VAL A 18 -3.13 10.13 7.34
CA VAL A 18 -2.88 10.16 5.90
C VAL A 18 -1.39 10.22 5.62
N ASN A 19 -0.66 11.13 6.27
CA ASN A 19 0.79 11.23 6.10
C ASN A 19 1.49 9.94 6.51
N MET A 20 1.08 9.31 7.62
CA MET A 20 1.61 8.02 8.05
C MET A 20 1.38 6.94 6.98
N ALA A 21 0.17 6.86 6.40
CA ALA A 21 -0.13 5.89 5.35
C ALA A 21 0.67 6.15 4.07
N VAL A 22 0.90 7.42 3.71
CA VAL A 22 1.76 7.82 2.59
C VAL A 22 3.20 7.39 2.85
N ASP A 23 3.74 7.66 4.03
CA ASP A 23 5.12 7.30 4.40
C ASP A 23 5.34 5.78 4.42
N MET A 24 4.37 5.03 4.94
CA MET A 24 4.37 3.57 4.89
C MET A 24 4.39 3.08 3.43
N THR A 25 3.55 3.65 2.59
CA THR A 25 3.47 3.28 1.16
C THR A 25 4.78 3.59 0.43
N ASN A 26 5.34 4.78 0.65
CA ASN A 26 6.62 5.19 0.06
C ASN A 26 7.77 4.27 0.49
N THR A 27 7.78 3.84 1.76
CA THR A 27 8.78 2.90 2.27
C THR A 27 8.66 1.55 1.58
N CYS A 28 7.44 1.00 1.46
CA CYS A 28 7.20 -0.24 0.71
C CYS A 28 7.68 -0.14 -0.75
N LEU A 29 7.37 0.97 -1.43
CA LEU A 29 7.79 1.20 -2.81
C LEU A 29 9.31 1.21 -2.99
N ARG A 30 10.03 1.84 -2.06
CA ARG A 30 11.50 1.87 -2.08
C ARG A 30 12.10 0.46 -1.94
N VAL A 31 11.60 -0.31 -0.99
CA VAL A 31 12.04 -1.70 -0.78
C VAL A 31 11.76 -2.55 -2.04
N CYS A 32 10.58 -2.38 -2.65
CA CYS A 32 10.25 -3.07 -3.90
C CYS A 32 11.18 -2.66 -5.05
N ALA A 33 11.47 -1.38 -5.19
CA ALA A 33 12.36 -0.87 -6.23
C ALA A 33 13.79 -1.38 -6.07
N GLU A 34 14.31 -1.39 -4.84
CA GLU A 34 15.62 -1.96 -4.51
C GLU A 34 15.67 -3.46 -4.83
N GLY A 35 14.62 -4.22 -4.47
CA GLY A 35 14.53 -5.64 -4.77
C GLY A 35 14.45 -5.95 -6.27
N ILE A 36 13.81 -5.08 -7.07
CA ILE A 36 13.81 -5.21 -8.54
C ILE A 36 15.19 -4.92 -9.11
N ARG A 37 15.81 -3.80 -8.71
CA ARG A 37 17.16 -3.44 -9.18
C ARG A 37 18.22 -4.49 -8.82
N ALA A 38 18.10 -5.11 -7.65
CA ALA A 38 19.00 -6.18 -7.23
C ALA A 38 18.90 -7.43 -8.13
N GLN A 39 17.71 -7.72 -8.67
CA GLN A 39 17.50 -8.85 -9.58
C GLN A 39 17.76 -8.48 -11.05
N PHE A 40 17.58 -7.21 -11.42
CA PHE A 40 17.70 -6.70 -12.79
C PHE A 40 18.53 -5.40 -12.78
N PRO A 41 19.87 -5.49 -12.77
CA PRO A 41 20.75 -4.32 -12.62
C PRO A 41 20.66 -3.32 -13.77
N GLU A 42 20.34 -3.81 -14.97
CA GLU A 42 20.28 -3.03 -16.22
C GLU A 42 18.87 -2.48 -16.52
N ILE A 43 17.91 -2.65 -15.59
CA ILE A 43 16.53 -2.16 -15.81
C ILE A 43 16.51 -0.64 -15.96
N SER A 44 15.82 -0.15 -16.98
CA SER A 44 15.63 1.29 -17.14
C SER A 44 14.66 1.84 -16.09
N GLU A 45 14.70 3.15 -15.85
CA GLU A 45 13.78 3.80 -14.92
C GLU A 45 12.31 3.65 -15.35
N GLY A 46 12.05 3.72 -16.68
CA GLY A 46 10.71 3.53 -17.23
C GLY A 46 10.17 2.12 -16.98
N GLU A 47 10.98 1.09 -17.22
CA GLU A 47 10.60 -0.31 -16.97
C GLU A 47 10.40 -0.58 -15.48
N LEU A 48 11.26 -0.02 -14.62
CA LEU A 48 11.11 -0.12 -13.18
C LEU A 48 9.78 0.47 -12.70
N LEU A 49 9.38 1.62 -13.24
CA LEU A 49 8.10 2.25 -12.90
C LEU A 49 6.90 1.41 -13.33
N GLU A 50 6.93 0.81 -14.53
CA GLU A 50 5.86 -0.07 -14.99
C GLU A 50 5.74 -1.32 -14.11
N TRP A 51 6.85 -1.95 -13.74
CA TRP A 51 6.82 -3.12 -12.85
C TRP A 51 6.35 -2.79 -11.44
N LEU A 52 6.69 -1.60 -10.93
CA LEU A 52 6.16 -1.13 -9.66
C LEU A 52 4.65 -0.87 -9.74
N ARG A 53 4.15 -0.32 -10.85
CA ARG A 53 2.71 -0.13 -11.09
C ARG A 53 1.96 -1.46 -11.12
N GLU A 54 2.45 -2.45 -11.85
CA GLU A 54 1.84 -3.79 -11.89
C GLU A 54 1.72 -4.42 -10.50
N ARG A 55 2.76 -4.26 -9.67
CA ARG A 55 2.75 -4.75 -8.27
C ARG A 55 1.74 -4.02 -7.39
N LEU A 56 1.56 -2.72 -7.60
CA LEU A 56 0.56 -1.93 -6.87
C LEU A 56 -0.87 -2.23 -7.33
N ASP A 57 -1.07 -2.46 -8.64
CA ASP A 57 -2.38 -2.78 -9.20
C ASP A 57 -2.91 -4.12 -8.71
N TRP A 58 -2.03 -5.12 -8.48
CA TRP A 58 -2.45 -6.37 -7.85
C TRP A 58 -3.03 -6.14 -6.44
N ALA A 59 -2.47 -5.19 -5.68
CA ALA A 59 -2.95 -4.83 -4.36
C ALA A 59 -4.27 -4.03 -4.38
N SER A 60 -4.56 -3.30 -5.46
CA SER A 60 -5.80 -2.52 -5.61
C SER A 60 -6.97 -3.38 -6.16
N VAL A 61 -6.69 -4.38 -7.00
CA VAL A 61 -7.69 -5.34 -7.50
C VAL A 61 -8.25 -6.22 -6.37
N GLY A 62 -7.41 -6.66 -5.43
CA GLY A 62 -7.87 -7.38 -4.23
C GLY A 62 -8.81 -6.56 -3.34
N ARG A 63 -8.59 -5.24 -3.26
CA ARG A 63 -9.45 -4.32 -2.48
C ARG A 63 -10.79 -4.04 -3.13
N ARG A 64 -10.92 -4.06 -4.47
CA ARG A 64 -12.25 -3.96 -5.11
C ARG A 64 -13.15 -5.16 -4.80
N ALA A 65 -12.59 -6.33 -4.51
CA ALA A 65 -13.37 -7.50 -4.09
C ALA A 65 -13.76 -7.45 -2.59
N GLU A 66 -12.92 -6.88 -1.74
CA GLU A 66 -13.18 -6.73 -0.29
C GLU A 66 -14.06 -5.53 0.03
N GLU A 67 -13.88 -4.40 -0.64
CA GLU A 67 -14.70 -3.19 -0.50
C GLU A 67 -16.13 -3.42 -1.02
N VAL A 68 -16.30 -4.17 -2.10
CA VAL A 68 -17.64 -4.62 -2.56
C VAL A 68 -18.28 -5.57 -1.54
N ARG A 69 -17.51 -6.45 -0.88
CA ARG A 69 -18.03 -7.32 0.22
C ARG A 69 -18.39 -6.54 1.48
N TYR A 70 -17.58 -5.56 1.88
CA TYR A 70 -17.87 -4.75 3.07
C TYR A 70 -19.09 -3.83 2.84
N LEU A 71 -19.21 -3.25 1.64
CA LEU A 71 -20.37 -2.45 1.24
C LEU A 71 -21.65 -3.27 1.01
N SER A 72 -21.56 -4.59 0.76
CA SER A 72 -22.74 -5.47 0.62
C SER A 72 -23.15 -6.19 1.91
N VAL A 73 -22.32 -6.17 2.95
CA VAL A 73 -22.63 -6.75 4.28
C VAL A 73 -22.99 -5.67 5.32
N GLY A 74 -22.74 -4.38 5.04
CA GLY A 74 -23.07 -3.26 5.91
C GLY A 74 -24.28 -2.44 5.46
N CYS A 75 -25.43 -3.08 5.22
CA CYS A 75 -26.71 -2.39 5.06
C CYS A 75 -27.76 -3.11 5.92
N ASP A 76 -27.74 -2.77 7.22
CA ASP A 76 -28.95 -2.72 8.04
C ASP A 76 -29.53 -1.30 7.94
#